data_AF-W2BZJ4-F1
#
_entry.id   AF-W2BZJ4-F1
#
_cell.length_a   1.000
_cell.length_b   1.000
_cell.length_c   1.000
_cell.angle_alpha   90.00
_cell.angle_beta   90.00
_cell.angle_gamma   90.00
#
_symmetry.space_group_name_H-M   'P 1'
#
loop_
_entity.id
_entity.type
_entity.pdbx_description
1 polymer ?
#
loop_
_entity_poly.entity_id
_entity_poly.type
_entity_poly.pdbx_seq_one_letter_code
_entity_poly.pdbx_strand_id
1 'polypeptide(L)'
;MLNFELQNHRPLREIVYEQLKIQILTGKIAPGTRMMEVELAEDLGVSRTPVREAIRKLEKEALVVIEPRRGAYVSDVSVKEMVDTLVVREDLEALAASLTAKRITKEELEGLEKKLPTIRKPLPPEIWNRLYGQMKVFTIRLLPYRETKL
;
A
#
# COMPACT_ATOMS: atom_id res chain seq x y z
N MET A 1 21.94 -4.84 -16.06
CA MET A 1 21.81 -3.42 -16.46
C MET A 1 20.34 -3.13 -16.67
N LEU A 2 19.78 -2.16 -15.95
CA LEU A 2 18.42 -1.68 -16.24
C LEU A 2 18.49 -0.76 -17.46
N ASN A 3 17.91 -1.22 -18.57
CA ASN A 3 17.76 -0.42 -19.77
C ASN A 3 16.64 0.60 -19.49
N PHE A 4 17.01 1.81 -19.06
CA PHE A 4 16.10 2.94 -18.97
C PHE A 4 15.68 3.31 -20.40
N GLU A 5 14.66 2.64 -20.92
CA GLU A 5 13.92 3.08 -22.10
C GLU A 5 13.44 4.51 -21.84
N LEU A 6 14.10 5.46 -22.49
CA LEU A 6 13.88 6.91 -22.43
C LEU A 6 12.54 7.30 -23.13
N GLN A 7 11.46 6.60 -22.85
CA GLN A 7 10.11 6.87 -23.39
C GLN A 7 9.11 7.32 -22.32
N ASN A 8 9.55 8.10 -21.32
CA ASN A 8 8.62 8.88 -20.48
C ASN A 8 9.32 10.11 -19.88
N HIS A 9 8.71 11.29 -20.03
CA HIS A 9 9.18 12.59 -19.52
C HIS A 9 9.10 12.70 -17.98
N ARG A 10 9.47 11.65 -17.24
CA ARG A 10 9.43 11.63 -15.77
C ARG A 10 10.83 11.92 -15.21
N PRO A 11 10.97 12.82 -14.22
CA PRO A 11 12.25 13.07 -13.56
C PRO A 11 12.82 11.79 -12.97
N LEU A 12 14.13 11.57 -13.06
CA LEU A 12 14.78 10.34 -12.57
C LEU A 12 14.50 10.06 -11.09
N ARG A 13 14.44 11.10 -10.25
CA ARG A 13 14.05 11.00 -8.84
C ARG A 13 12.66 10.39 -8.62
N GLU A 14 11.71 10.66 -9.52
CA GLU A 14 10.36 10.11 -9.45
C GLU A 14 10.38 8.63 -9.81
N ILE A 15 11.16 8.24 -10.81
CA ILE A 15 11.33 6.84 -11.20
C ILE A 15 11.95 6.03 -10.05
N VAL A 16 13.03 6.56 -9.46
CA VAL A 16 13.70 5.95 -8.29
C VAL A 16 12.74 5.84 -7.11
N TYR A 17 11.97 6.89 -6.83
CA TYR A 17 10.95 6.89 -5.78
C TYR A 17 9.90 5.79 -5.98
N GLU A 18 9.28 5.69 -7.17
CA GLU A 18 8.26 4.67 -7.43
C GLU A 18 8.83 3.26 -7.28
N GLN A 19 10.04 3.04 -7.79
CA GLN A 19 10.69 1.74 -7.73
C GLN A 19 11.04 1.34 -6.28
N LEU A 20 11.55 2.25 -5.46
CA LEU A 20 11.79 1.97 -4.04
C LEU A 20 10.49 1.77 -3.27
N LYS A 21 9.46 2.58 -3.54
CA LYS A 21 8.13 2.45 -2.94
C LYS A 21 7.52 1.07 -3.18
N ILE A 22 7.53 0.61 -4.43
CA ILE A 22 7.03 -0.73 -4.79
C ILE A 22 7.81 -1.81 -4.04
N GLN A 23 9.13 -1.71 -3.97
CA GLN A 23 9.96 -2.70 -3.29
C GLN A 23 9.70 -2.74 -1.77
N ILE A 24 9.44 -1.60 -1.14
CA ILE A 24 9.02 -1.52 0.27
C ILE A 24 7.63 -2.15 0.45
N LEU A 25 6.64 -1.73 -0.34
CA LEU A 25 5.25 -2.18 -0.21
C LEU A 25 5.06 -3.67 -0.52
N THR A 26 5.89 -4.24 -1.40
CA THR A 26 5.90 -5.68 -1.70
C THR A 26 6.75 -6.49 -0.74
N GLY A 27 7.45 -5.84 0.20
CA GLY A 27 8.33 -6.51 1.17
C GLY A 27 9.66 -6.99 0.59
N LYS A 28 10.00 -6.63 -0.66
CA LYS A 28 11.33 -6.92 -1.23
C LYS A 28 12.44 -6.20 -0.46
N ILE A 29 12.15 -4.98 0.02
CA ILE A 29 12.94 -4.32 1.07
C ILE A 29 12.13 -4.45 2.35
N ALA A 30 12.60 -5.25 3.30
CA ALA A 30 11.85 -5.55 4.51
C ALA A 30 11.76 -4.34 5.46
N PRO A 31 10.72 -4.26 6.31
CA PRO A 31 10.67 -3.33 7.42
C PRO A 31 11.96 -3.35 8.27
N GLY A 32 12.39 -2.19 8.76
CA GLY A 32 13.63 -2.03 9.52
C GLY A 32 14.92 -2.11 8.69
N THR A 33 14.86 -2.40 7.39
CA THR A 33 16.05 -2.43 6.53
C THR A 33 16.67 -1.04 6.42
N ARG A 34 17.97 -0.94 6.65
CA ARG A 34 18.74 0.28 6.47
C ARG A 34 18.87 0.60 4.97
N MET A 35 18.49 1.81 4.57
CA MET A 35 18.56 2.27 3.19
C MET A 35 19.86 3.05 2.95
N MET A 36 20.89 2.37 2.45
CA MET A 36 22.18 3.01 2.17
C MET A 36 22.18 3.63 0.77
N GLU A 37 22.31 4.96 0.70
CA GLU A 37 22.24 5.72 -0.56
C GLU A 37 23.22 5.21 -1.63
N VAL A 38 24.41 4.76 -1.21
CA VAL A 38 25.47 4.31 -2.12
C VAL A 38 25.08 2.99 -2.76
N GLU A 39 24.69 1.99 -1.96
CA GLU A 39 24.26 0.67 -2.47
C GLU A 39 23.05 0.79 -3.37
N LEU A 40 22.04 1.56 -2.95
CA LEU A 40 20.84 1.78 -3.76
C LEU A 40 21.14 2.50 -5.08
N ALA A 41 22.11 3.41 -5.10
CA ALA A 41 22.54 4.09 -6.32
C ALA A 41 23.26 3.13 -7.28
N GLU A 42 24.13 2.27 -6.75
CA GLU A 42 24.83 1.23 -7.52
C GLU A 42 23.84 0.20 -8.10
N ASP A 43 22.92 -0.31 -7.29
CA ASP A 43 21.90 -1.29 -7.70
C ASP A 43 20.97 -0.76 -8.80
N LEU A 44 20.63 0.52 -8.71
CA LEU A 44 19.74 1.19 -9.67
C LEU A 44 20.47 1.76 -10.88
N GLY A 45 21.81 1.78 -10.87
CA GLY A 45 22.62 2.38 -11.94
C GLY A 45 22.43 3.90 -12.08
N VAL A 46 22.21 4.60 -10.97
CA VAL A 46 21.97 6.06 -10.92
C VAL A 46 22.96 6.74 -9.97
N SER A 47 22.98 8.08 -9.97
CA SER A 47 23.77 8.83 -8.98
C SER A 47 23.07 8.87 -7.61
N ARG A 48 23.79 9.27 -6.56
CA ARG A 48 23.26 9.35 -5.19
C ARG A 48 22.18 10.42 -4.99
N THR A 49 22.20 11.49 -5.77
CA THR A 49 21.25 12.62 -5.64
C THR A 49 19.80 12.20 -5.82
N PRO A 50 19.37 11.54 -6.91
CA PRO A 50 18.00 11.09 -7.07
C PRO A 50 17.57 10.05 -6.02
N VAL A 51 18.51 9.22 -5.53
CA VAL A 51 18.24 8.27 -4.44
C VAL A 51 17.94 9.00 -3.13
N ARG A 52 18.76 9.99 -2.76
CA ARG A 52 18.52 10.82 -1.57
C ARG A 52 17.18 11.56 -1.63
N GLU A 53 16.85 12.13 -2.79
CA GLU A 53 15.57 12.82 -3.00
C GLU A 53 14.38 11.86 -2.87
N ALA A 54 14.49 10.66 -3.44
CA ALA A 54 13.49 9.62 -3.30
C ALA A 54 13.30 9.18 -1.84
N ILE A 55 14.39 8.95 -1.10
CA ILE A 55 14.37 8.61 0.34
C ILE A 55 13.65 9.70 1.15
N ARG A 56 13.93 10.98 0.90
CA ARG A 56 13.24 12.10 1.56
C ARG A 56 11.75 12.17 1.22
N LYS A 57 11.37 11.77 0.00
CA LYS A 57 9.96 11.70 -0.38
C LYS A 57 9.26 10.53 0.32
N LEU A 58 9.90 9.37 0.42
CA LEU A 58 9.40 8.21 1.17
C LEU A 58 9.26 8.49 2.67
N GLU A 59 10.16 9.30 3.24
CA GLU A 59 10.05 9.77 4.63
C GLU A 59 8.78 10.58 4.87
N LYS A 60 8.44 11.51 3.96
CA LYS A 60 7.19 12.29 4.06
C LYS A 60 5.93 11.42 4.00
N GLU A 61 6.01 10.22 3.44
CA GLU A 61 4.93 9.24 3.37
C GLU A 61 5.00 8.21 4.50
N ALA A 62 5.91 8.40 5.48
CA ALA A 62 6.15 7.48 6.58
C ALA A 62 6.50 6.04 6.16
N LEU A 63 7.00 5.85 4.93
CA LEU A 63 7.54 4.56 4.45
C LEU A 63 9.01 4.37 4.84
N VAL A 64 9.67 5.47 5.19
CA VAL A 64 11.05 5.50 5.67
C VAL A 64 11.12 6.40 6.91
N VAL A 65 11.95 6.03 7.89
CA VAL A 65 12.32 6.86 9.04
C VAL A 65 13.78 7.27 8.90
N ILE A 66 14.07 8.57 9.01
CA ILE A 66 15.45 9.09 9.03
C ILE A 66 15.84 9.35 10.48
N GLU A 67 16.73 8.53 11.01
CA GLU A 67 17.28 8.69 12.35
C GLU A 67 18.55 9.55 12.33
N PRO A 68 18.63 10.63 13.13
CA PRO A 68 19.83 11.47 13.21
C PRO A 68 21.08 10.64 13.50
N ARG A 69 22.11 10.80 12.66
CA ARG A 69 23.41 10.09 12.74
C ARG A 69 23.35 8.56 12.56
N ARG A 70 22.16 7.96 12.40
CA ARG A 70 21.98 6.51 12.22
C ARG A 70 21.55 6.14 10.80
N GLY A 71 20.97 7.07 10.04
CA GLY A 71 20.64 6.89 8.62
C GLY A 71 19.15 6.71 8.37
N ALA A 72 18.79 6.27 7.16
CA ALA A 72 17.42 6.01 6.75
C ALA A 72 17.09 4.52 6.90
N TYR A 73 15.89 4.21 7.39
CA TYR A 73 15.39 2.85 7.60
C TYR A 73 13.99 2.72 7.03
N VAL A 74 13.64 1.58 6.41
CA VAL A 74 12.25 1.30 6.05
C VAL A 74 11.42 1.26 7.33
N SER A 75 10.33 2.01 7.36
CA SER A 75 9.45 2.07 8.53
C SER A 75 8.94 0.68 8.88
N ASP A 76 8.97 0.36 10.16
CA ASP A 76 8.25 -0.79 10.69
C ASP A 76 6.87 -0.31 11.15
N VAL A 77 5.83 -0.82 10.50
CA VAL A 77 4.45 -0.59 10.94
C VAL A 77 4.13 -1.70 11.91
N SER A 78 3.92 -1.35 13.18
CA SER A 78 3.49 -2.36 14.13
C SER A 78 2.11 -2.88 13.73
N VAL A 79 1.86 -4.17 13.94
CA VAL A 79 0.52 -4.77 13.72
C VAL A 79 -0.55 -3.96 14.47
N LYS A 80 -0.20 -3.42 15.64
CA LYS A 80 -1.07 -2.56 16.44
C LYS A 80 -1.45 -1.26 15.71
N GLU A 81 -0.50 -0.51 15.15
CA GLU A 81 -0.79 0.73 14.41
C GLU A 81 -1.64 0.47 13.16
N MET A 82 -1.41 -0.67 12.49
CA MET A 82 -2.24 -1.08 11.36
C MET A 82 -3.68 -1.37 11.80
N VAL A 83 -3.86 -2.11 12.90
CA VAL A 83 -5.19 -2.39 13.46
C VAL A 83 -5.88 -1.10 13.91
N ASP A 84 -5.19 -0.23 14.64
CA ASP A 84 -5.74 1.05 15.12
C ASP A 84 -6.24 1.91 13.94
N THR A 85 -5.50 1.93 12.82
CA THR A 85 -5.90 2.64 11.60
C THR A 85 -7.12 1.99 10.93
N LEU A 86 -7.17 0.66 10.88
CA LEU A 86 -8.28 -0.08 10.28
C LEU A 86 -9.59 0.13 11.04
N VAL A 87 -9.55 0.19 12.38
CA VAL A 87 -10.73 0.46 13.21
C VAL A 87 -11.34 1.82 12.87
N VAL A 88 -10.51 2.87 12.78
CA VAL A 88 -11.01 4.21 12.41
C VAL A 88 -11.58 4.21 10.99
N ARG A 89 -10.93 3.51 10.06
CA ARG A 89 -11.41 3.41 8.67
C ARG A 89 -12.74 2.66 8.57
N GLU A 90 -12.91 1.59 9.34
CA GLU A 90 -14.14 0.79 9.35
C GLU A 90 -15.36 1.66 9.68
N ASP A 91 -15.27 2.48 10.73
CA ASP A 91 -16.34 3.39 11.13
C ASP A 91 -16.66 4.43 10.03
N LEU A 92 -15.61 5.01 9.44
CA LEU A 92 -15.76 6.01 8.38
C LEU A 92 -16.33 5.41 7.09
N GLU A 93 -15.87 4.22 6.70
CA GLU A 93 -16.34 3.50 5.52
C GLU A 93 -17.80 3.06 5.69
N ALA A 94 -18.18 2.55 6.87
CA ALA A 94 -19.56 2.20 7.17
C ALA A 94 -20.48 3.42 7.10
N LEU A 95 -20.06 4.56 7.67
CA LEU A 95 -20.81 5.80 7.59
C LEU A 95 -20.92 6.29 6.15
N ALA A 96 -19.82 6.32 5.40
CA ALA A 96 -19.80 6.73 4.00
C ALA A 96 -20.74 5.85 3.16
N ALA A 97 -20.65 4.53 3.30
CA ALA A 97 -21.53 3.59 2.60
C ALA A 97 -23.01 3.82 2.95
N SER A 98 -23.33 4.04 4.24
CA SER A 98 -24.70 4.33 4.68
C SER A 98 -25.25 5.63 4.07
N LEU A 99 -24.43 6.68 4.03
CA LEU A 99 -24.81 7.97 3.45
C LEU A 99 -24.96 7.87 1.93
N THR A 100 -24.05 7.17 1.25
CA THR A 100 -24.11 6.93 -0.19
C THR A 100 -25.35 6.12 -0.56
N ALA A 101 -25.65 5.03 0.16
CA ALA A 101 -26.84 4.21 -0.11
C ALA A 101 -28.15 5.00 -0.05
N LYS A 102 -28.22 6.07 0.75
CA LYS A 102 -29.39 6.95 0.86
C LYS A 102 -29.50 8.00 -0.25
N ARG A 103 -28.42 8.27 -0.98
CA ARG A 103 -28.31 9.43 -1.88
C ARG A 103 -27.93 9.08 -3.32
N ILE A 104 -27.39 7.88 -3.54
CA ILE A 104 -26.86 7.45 -4.84
C ILE A 104 -27.94 7.49 -5.91
N THR A 105 -27.62 8.03 -7.08
CA THR A 105 -28.52 7.99 -8.24
C THR A 105 -28.36 6.66 -8.99
N LYS A 106 -29.31 6.38 -9.89
CA LYS A 106 -29.25 5.17 -10.72
C LYS A 106 -28.01 5.15 -11.62
N GLU A 107 -27.66 6.29 -12.18
CA GLU A 107 -26.50 6.45 -13.06
C GLU A 107 -25.19 6.24 -12.30
N GLU A 108 -25.10 6.73 -11.07
CA GLU A 108 -23.94 6.52 -10.19
C GLU A 108 -23.81 5.04 -9.77
N LEU A 109 -24.94 4.38 -9.49
CA LEU A 109 -24.97 2.95 -9.15
C LEU A 109 -24.49 2.09 -10.33
N GLU A 110 -24.99 2.34 -11.54
CA GLU A 110 -24.53 1.65 -12.76
C GLU A 110 -23.03 1.91 -13.03
N GLY A 111 -22.54 3.11 -12.72
CA GLY A 111 -21.12 3.45 -12.80
C GLY A 111 -20.26 2.69 -11.79
N LEU A 112 -20.78 2.47 -10.58
CA LEU A 112 -20.13 1.67 -9.53
C LEU A 112 -20.05 0.20 -9.94
N GLU A 113 -21.15 -0.38 -10.42
CA GLU A 113 -21.23 -1.78 -10.83
C GLU A 113 -20.23 -2.14 -11.94
N LYS A 114 -20.03 -1.23 -12.90
CA LYS A 114 -19.02 -1.39 -13.96
C LYS A 114 -17.57 -1.41 -13.43
N LYS A 115 -17.30 -0.82 -12.26
CA LYS A 115 -15.96 -0.74 -11.66
C LYS A 115 -15.64 -1.88 -10.68
N LEU A 116 -16.66 -2.55 -10.13
CA LEU A 116 -16.49 -3.66 -9.18
C LEU A 116 -15.59 -4.82 -9.67
N PRO A 117 -15.60 -5.22 -10.96
CA PRO A 117 -14.73 -6.30 -11.46
C PRO A 117 -13.23 -6.00 -11.29
N THR A 118 -12.84 -4.72 -11.29
CA THR A 118 -11.45 -4.28 -11.18
C THR A 118 -10.92 -4.37 -9.75
N ILE A 119 -11.81 -4.27 -8.75
CA ILE A 119 -11.48 -4.30 -7.32
C ILE A 119 -11.47 -5.75 -6.80
N ARG A 120 -12.32 -6.62 -7.34
CA ARG A 120 -12.52 -7.99 -6.86
C ARG A 120 -11.53 -8.99 -7.48
N LYS A 121 -10.24 -8.85 -7.19
CA LYS A 121 -9.32 -10.00 -7.28
C LYS A 121 -9.25 -10.66 -5.91
N PRO A 122 -9.78 -11.89 -5.72
CA PRO A 122 -9.69 -12.57 -4.43
C PRO A 122 -8.22 -12.77 -4.06
N LEU A 123 -7.86 -12.42 -2.83
CA LEU A 123 -6.53 -12.74 -2.31
C LEU A 123 -6.36 -14.27 -2.23
N PRO A 124 -5.16 -14.80 -2.51
CA PRO A 124 -4.84 -16.20 -2.31
C PRO A 124 -5.21 -16.68 -0.90
N PRO A 125 -5.76 -17.91 -0.74
CA PRO A 125 -6.16 -18.45 0.56
C PRO A 125 -5.06 -18.44 1.63
N GLU A 126 -3.79 -18.55 1.24
CA GLU A 126 -2.66 -18.49 2.19
C GLU A 126 -2.55 -17.11 2.88
N ILE A 127 -2.88 -16.04 2.17
CA ILE A 127 -2.86 -14.67 2.71
C ILE A 127 -4.03 -14.49 3.69
N TRP A 128 -5.21 -15.02 3.35
CA TRP A 128 -6.36 -15.01 4.24
C TRP A 128 -6.06 -15.70 5.58
N ASN A 129 -5.50 -16.90 5.54
CA ASN A 129 -5.19 -17.65 6.76
C ASN A 129 -4.15 -16.94 7.65
N ARG A 130 -3.18 -16.24 7.05
CA ARG A 130 -2.18 -15.44 7.77
C ARG A 130 -2.77 -14.19 8.44
N LEU A 131 -3.67 -13.49 7.75
CA LEU A 131 -4.34 -12.29 8.28
C LEU A 131 -5.35 -12.63 9.39
N TYR A 132 -6.15 -13.68 9.20
CA TYR A 132 -7.13 -14.12 10.20
C TYR A 132 -6.51 -14.81 11.41
N GLY A 133 -5.31 -15.40 11.29
CA GLY A 133 -4.59 -15.99 12.41
C GLY A 133 -4.17 -14.98 13.48
N GLN A 134 -3.98 -13.71 13.11
CA GLN A 134 -3.58 -12.63 14.03
C GLN A 134 -4.75 -11.72 14.48
N MET A 135 -5.82 -11.60 13.67
CA MET A 135 -6.99 -10.76 13.97
C MET A 135 -8.11 -11.50 14.75
N LYS A 136 -7.78 -12.16 15.87
CA LYS A 136 -8.79 -12.91 16.65
C LYS A 136 -9.78 -12.07 17.46
N VAL A 137 -9.88 -10.77 17.20
CA VAL A 137 -10.91 -9.88 17.76
C VAL A 137 -11.45 -9.06 16.59
N PHE A 138 -12.77 -9.03 16.41
CA PHE A 138 -13.50 -8.39 15.29
C PHE A 138 -13.65 -9.22 14.01
N THR A 139 -14.35 -10.35 14.15
CA THR A 139 -15.13 -10.90 13.03
C THR A 139 -16.49 -10.20 12.99
N ILE A 140 -16.57 -9.06 12.29
CA ILE A 140 -17.85 -8.68 11.67
C ILE A 140 -18.17 -9.76 10.66
N ARG A 141 -19.11 -10.62 11.02
CA ARG A 141 -20.25 -11.10 10.22
C ARG A 141 -20.18 -10.79 8.72
N LEU A 142 -19.19 -11.31 8.01
CA LEU A 142 -19.34 -11.64 6.60
C LEU A 142 -20.27 -12.86 6.57
N LEU A 143 -21.54 -12.57 6.29
CA LEU A 143 -22.57 -13.57 6.04
C LEU A 143 -21.99 -14.69 5.16
N PRO A 144 -22.11 -15.97 5.54
CA PRO A 144 -21.92 -17.03 4.58
C PRO A 144 -22.97 -16.80 3.49
N TYR A 145 -22.48 -16.68 2.26
CA TYR A 145 -23.22 -16.73 1.02
C TYR A 145 -24.26 -17.86 1.12
N ARG A 146 -25.52 -17.53 1.45
CA ARG A 146 -26.61 -18.49 1.32
C ARG A 146 -26.93 -18.54 -0.17
N GLU A 147 -26.58 -19.65 -0.79
CA GLU A 147 -27.26 -20.12 -1.99
C GLU A 147 -28.77 -20.18 -1.69
N THR A 148 -29.49 -19.15 -2.09
CA THR A 148 -30.95 -19.26 -2.24
C THR A 148 -31.17 -19.65 -3.69
N LYS A 149 -31.28 -20.96 -3.93
CA LYS A 149 -31.99 -21.48 -5.09
C LYS A 149 -33.44 -20.98 -5.00
N LEU A 150 -33.88 -20.28 -6.02
CA LEU A 150 -35.26 -20.28 -6.51
C LEU A 150 -35.20 -20.65 -7.98
#